data_AF-A0A442W7H7-F1
#
_entry.id   AF-A0A442W7H7-F1
#
_cell.length_a   1.000
_cell.length_b   1.000
_cell.length_c   1.000
_cell.angle_alpha   90.00
_cell.angle_beta   90.00
_cell.angle_gamma   90.00
#
_symmetry.space_group_name_H-M   'P 1'
#
loop_
_entity.id
_entity.type
_entity.pdbx_description
1 polymer ?
#
loop_
_entity_poly.entity_id
_entity_poly.type
_entity_poly.pdbx_seq_one_letter_code
_entity_poly.pdbx_strand_id
1 'polypeptide(L)' 'MDKPKLLNLKEAAAIAGVCPETVARWGKRHGIAKQMHSKAPWRVDPVALAFVAAGDVEGLQEYQAQTRRLGVP' A
#
# COMPACT_ATOMS: atom_id res chain seq x y z
N MET A 1 17.91 -8.72 0.06
CA MET A 1 16.87 -7.68 0.10
C MET A 1 15.72 -8.24 0.91
N ASP A 2 15.66 -7.85 2.18
CA ASP A 2 14.59 -8.17 3.11
C ASP A 2 13.25 -7.76 2.47
N LYS A 3 12.30 -8.68 2.38
CA LYS A 3 10.96 -8.34 1.86
C LYS A 3 10.39 -7.24 2.76
N PRO A 4 9.96 -6.09 2.22
CA PRO A 4 9.41 -5.03 3.04
C PRO A 4 8.22 -5.59 3.82
N LYS A 5 8.31 -5.50 5.15
CA LYS A 5 7.26 -5.97 6.04
C LYS A 5 6.00 -5.14 5.74
N LEU A 6 4.93 -5.81 5.33
CA LEU A 6 3.63 -5.18 5.12
C LEU A 6 3.22 -4.42 6.38
N LEU A 7 2.77 -3.19 6.19
CA LEU A 7 2.43 -2.27 7.27
C LEU A 7 0.95 -2.40 7.66
N ASN A 8 0.65 -2.11 8.91
CA ASN A 8 -0.72 -1.88 9.35
C ASN A 8 -1.13 -0.43 9.00
N LEU A 9 -2.43 -0.13 8.97
CA LEU A 9 -2.93 1.22 8.65
C LEU A 9 -2.35 2.32 9.54
N LYS A 10 -2.15 2.05 10.84
CA LYS A 10 -1.57 3.04 11.77
C LYS A 10 -0.12 3.37 11.43
N GLU A 11 0.69 2.36 11.13
CA GLU A 11 2.10 2.54 10.76
C GLU A 11 2.22 3.27 9.42
N ALA A 12 1.44 2.83 8.43
CA ALA A 12 1.36 3.47 7.11
C ALA A 12 0.93 4.94 7.22
N ALA A 13 -0.07 5.22 8.05
CA ALA A 13 -0.54 6.57 8.33
C ALA A 13 0.55 7.44 8.96
N ALA A 14 1.28 6.91 9.95
CA ALA A 14 2.39 7.61 10.59
C ALA A 14 3.51 7.93 9.60
N ILE A 15 3.85 7.00 8.70
CA ILE A 15 4.89 7.20 7.67
C ILE A 15 4.46 8.24 6.63
N ALA A 16 3.21 8.18 6.18
CA ALA A 16 2.67 9.10 5.17
C ALA A 16 2.21 10.45 5.76
N GLY A 17 2.24 10.64 7.09
CA GLY A 17 1.79 11.86 7.75
C GLY A 17 0.28 12.13 7.61
N VAL A 18 -0.53 11.07 7.43
CA VAL A 18 -1.98 11.18 7.21
C VAL A 18 -2.76 10.36 8.24
N CYS A 19 -4.08 10.46 8.25
CA CYS A 19 -4.93 9.62 9.10
C CYS A 19 -5.05 8.17 8.55
N PRO A 20 -5.21 7.14 9.41
CA PRO A 20 -5.42 5.75 9.00
C PRO A 20 -6.60 5.55 8.03
N GLU A 21 -7.67 6.34 8.17
CA GLU A 21 -8.81 6.34 7.25
C GLU A 21 -8.44 6.79 5.84
N THR A 22 -7.51 7.75 5.71
CA THR A 22 -6.98 8.17 4.41
C THR A 22 -6.25 7.02 3.73
N VAL A 23 -5.41 6.29 4.45
CA VAL A 23 -4.72 5.11 3.92
C VAL A 23 -5.69 4.01 3.53
N ALA A 24 -6.75 3.78 4.32
CA ALA A 24 -7.79 2.82 3.97
C ALA A 24 -8.56 3.22 2.68
N ARG A 25 -8.83 4.51 2.50
CA ARG A 25 -9.41 5.06 1.25
C ARG A 25 -8.47 4.89 0.07
N TRP A 26 -7.18 5.16 0.24
CA TRP A 26 -6.17 4.92 -0.79
C TRP A 26 -6.07 3.44 -1.15
N GLY A 27 -6.14 2.55 -0.17
CA GLY A 27 -6.20 1.10 -0.41
C GLY A 27 -7.34 0.70 -1.34
N LYS A 28 -8.55 1.24 -1.11
CA LYS A 28 -9.70 0.99 -1.97
C LYS A 28 -9.58 1.62 -3.36
N ARG A 29 -8.97 2.81 -3.46
CA ARG A 29 -8.89 3.59 -4.70
C ARG A 29 -7.76 3.14 -5.62
N HIS A 30 -6.61 2.82 -5.04
CA HIS A 30 -5.35 2.57 -5.77
C HIS A 30 -4.82 1.15 -5.58
N GLY A 31 -5.47 0.31 -4.77
CA GLY A 31 -5.07 -1.08 -4.55
C GLY A 31 -3.83 -1.26 -3.65
N ILE A 32 -3.39 -0.21 -2.95
CA ILE A 32 -2.14 -0.22 -2.15
C ILE A 32 -2.26 -0.94 -0.80
N ALA A 33 -3.49 -1.27 -0.40
CA ALA A 33 -3.76 -1.96 0.85
C ALA A 33 -4.81 -3.04 0.63
N LYS A 34 -4.57 -4.21 1.21
CA LYS A 34 -5.45 -5.37 1.08
C LYS A 34 -5.90 -5.84 2.45
N GLN A 35 -7.20 -6.07 2.57
CA GLN A 35 -7.79 -6.78 3.68
C GLN A 35 -8.20 -8.17 3.18
N MET A 36 -7.65 -9.23 3.76
CA MET A 36 -7.85 -10.59 3.24
C MET A 36 -9.27 -11.13 3.50
N HIS A 37 -9.93 -10.64 4.56
CA HIS A 37 -11.33 -10.86 4.92
C HIS A 37 -11.79 -9.75 5.86
N SER A 38 -13.09 -9.56 6.08
CA SER A 38 -13.63 -8.39 6.80
C SER A 38 -13.13 -8.19 8.24
N LYS A 39 -12.57 -9.24 8.88
CA LYS A 39 -11.95 -9.18 10.22
C LYS A 39 -10.42 -9.23 10.20
N ALA A 40 -9.80 -9.39 9.03
CA ALA A 40 -8.35 -9.44 8.91
C ALA A 40 -7.75 -8.05 9.17
N PRO A 41 -6.54 -7.96 9.74
CA PRO A 41 -5.79 -6.72 9.73
C PRO A 41 -5.51 -6.30 8.29
N TRP A 42 -5.63 -5.00 8.03
CA TRP A 42 -5.21 -4.39 6.78
C TRP A 42 -3.70 -4.52 6.62
N ARG A 43 -3.28 -4.92 5.43
CA ARG A 43 -1.88 -4.94 5.05
C ARG A 43 -1.64 -3.94 3.94
N VAL A 44 -0.75 -3.00 4.19
CA VAL A 44 -0.39 -1.90 3.30
C VAL A 44 1.01 -2.18 2.76
N ASP A 45 1.17 -2.07 1.45
CA ASP A 45 2.49 -2.13 0.84
C ASP A 45 3.20 -0.78 1.01
N PRO A 46 4.38 -0.73 1.66
CA PRO A 46 5.06 0.54 1.96
C PRO A 46 5.60 1.24 0.71
N VAL A 47 5.94 0.50 -0.35
CA VAL A 47 6.45 1.08 -1.60
C VAL A 47 5.30 1.73 -2.35
N ALA A 48 4.19 1.02 -2.50
CA ALA A 48 2.95 1.53 -3.07
C ALA A 48 2.41 2.74 -2.30
N LEU A 49 2.52 2.73 -0.97
CA LEU A 49 2.16 3.87 -0.13
C LEU A 49 3.03 5.10 -0.45
N ALA A 50 4.33 4.93 -0.64
CA ALA A 50 5.23 6.05 -0.96
C ALA A 50 4.86 6.72 -2.29
N PHE A 51 4.52 5.94 -3.32
CA PHE A 51 4.04 6.47 -4.59
C PHE A 51 2.75 7.29 -4.43
N VAL A 52 1.75 6.75 -3.74
CA VAL A 52 0.49 7.48 -3.51
C VAL A 52 0.70 8.73 -2.65
N ALA A 53 1.54 8.65 -1.62
CA ALA A 53 1.88 9.78 -0.75
C ALA A 53 2.61 10.89 -1.51
N ALA A 54 3.46 10.53 -2.49
CA ALA A 54 4.12 11.46 -3.38
C ALA A 54 3.20 12.00 -4.51
N GLY A 55 2.00 11.44 -4.67
CA GLY A 55 1.09 11.77 -5.78
C GLY A 55 1.49 11.15 -7.12
N ASP A 56 2.46 10.23 -7.13
CA ASP A 56 2.97 9.55 -8.31
C ASP A 56 2.16 8.29 -8.63
N VAL A 57 1.02 8.49 -9.29
CA VAL A 57 0.11 7.40 -9.66
C VAL A 57 0.67 6.58 -10.83
N GLU A 58 1.45 7.17 -11.72
CA GLU A 58 2.05 6.48 -12.86
C GLU A 58 3.12 5.49 -12.38
N GLY A 59 4.04 5.93 -11.51
CA GLY A 59 5.04 5.05 -10.90
C GLY A 59 4.41 3.90 -10.09
N LEU A 60 3.27 4.15 -9.43
CA LEU A 60 2.50 3.09 -8.77
C LEU A 60 2.02 2.02 -9.76
N GLN A 61 1.52 2.42 -10.93
CA GLN A 61 1.00 1.47 -11.92
C GLN A 61 2.11 0.62 -12.51
N GLU A 62 3.26 1.22 -12.82
CA GLU A 62 4.44 0.48 -13.30
C GLU A 62 4.93 -0.51 -12.24
N TYR A 63 5.04 -0.06 -10.98
CA TYR A 63 5.39 -0.93 -9.86
C TYR A 63 4.43 -2.12 -9.75
N GLN A 64 3.12 -1.87 -9.75
CA GLN A 64 2.11 -2.93 -9.68
C GLN A 64 2.14 -3.88 -10.88
N ALA A 65 2.39 -3.37 -12.08
CA ALA A 65 2.54 -4.20 -13.28
C ALA A 65 3.77 -5.11 -13.16
N GLN A 66 4.87 -4.58 -12.63
CA GLN A 66 6.11 -5.32 -12.41
C GLN A 66 5.97 -6.37 -11.30
N THR A 67 5.35 -6.03 -10.16
CA THR A 67 5.11 -7.00 -9.07
C THR A 67 4.18 -8.12 -9.50
N ARG A 68 3.11 -7.81 -10.26
CA ARG A 68 2.21 -8.80 -10.85
C ARG A 68 2.93 -9.74 -11.82
N ARG A 69 3.87 -9.22 -12.61
CA ARG A 69 4.69 -10.02 -13.54
C ARG A 69 5.67 -10.93 -12.82
N LEU A 70 6.22 -10.47 -11.70
CA LEU A 70 7.20 -11.21 -10.90
C LEU A 70 6.55 -12.17 -9.88
N GLY A 71 5.22 -12.15 -9.73
CA GLY A 71 4.50 -13.01 -8.79
C GLY A 71 4.82 -12.74 -7.32
N VAL A 72 5.33 -11.55 -7.01
CA VAL A 72 5.67 -11.15 -5.64
C VAL A 72 4.46 -10.43 -5.04
N PRO A 73 3.92 -10.91 -3.91
CA PRO A 73 2.74 -10.31 -3.27
C PRO A 73 3.04 -8.97 -2.60
#